data_AF-A0A321LF31-F1
#
_entry.id   AF-A0A321LF31-F1
#
_cell.length_a   1.000
_cell.length_b   1.000
_cell.length_c   1.000
_cell.angle_alpha   90.00
_cell.angle_beta   90.00
_cell.angle_gamma   90.00
#
_symmetry.space_group_name_H-M   'P 1'
#
loop_
_entity.id
_entity.type
_entity.pdbx_description
1 polymer ?
#
loop_
_entity_poly.entity_id
_entity_poly.type
_entity_poly.pdbx_seq_one_letter_code
_entity_poly.pdbx_strand_id
1 'polypeptide(L)'
;MPDVLMRLTRRAFAGSMPLDNSRSTCDYRYDVPPIRLIYPVPANEQDFEELCLQLLRVHCNRPHLELYGHRGESQSGVDIFDPSGERPIIGAQCKLRGPLKSLRRAEIDAEVRRARTLTPSLDTYFIMTSAKRTAGAYEAVAALNKEHIAQSLFQIQLMTWERIDQLLQQYPHVANSFYKTLSGESIRRLEDDIAAMRQWMSTVGEKLLISTQSPVTPSASIEPTNAPLRRKSSTLGSFGNIADLELRSKMLLGKLAADERLAPILNGAYFPICLPKCEIGDYGHLVDEVFLPAVKRAYMATFGKRHFQDSMTGKLHGQLAIASESRQEILIAKMAIGPVVGILFPVALQGYSVRAAREQIVTLPEQFVLSGVLDTCVAMICYPDFLATDHAPTLVCSGTTWQADFSLCFHPGSKSLNFCVADEAIALGSFSPGLLYIGC
;
A
#
# COMPACT_ATOMS: atom_id res chain seq x y z
N MET A 1 56.67 -11.11 -12.30
CA MET A 1 56.98 -11.77 -11.01
C MET A 1 57.21 -10.68 -9.98
N PRO A 2 56.71 -10.81 -8.75
CA PRO A 2 55.32 -11.14 -8.40
C PRO A 2 54.87 -10.24 -7.20
N ASP A 3 53.61 -10.04 -6.88
CA ASP A 3 52.72 -10.84 -6.00
C ASP A 3 51.69 -9.77 -5.57
N VAL A 4 50.39 -9.84 -5.81
CA VAL A 4 49.39 -10.63 -5.08
C VAL A 4 48.14 -10.72 -5.99
N LEU A 5 48.33 -11.11 -7.26
CA LEU A 5 47.25 -11.47 -8.19
C LEU A 5 47.26 -12.97 -8.49
N MET A 6 47.47 -13.78 -7.46
CA MET A 6 47.31 -15.24 -7.49
C MET A 6 46.65 -15.69 -6.20
N ARG A 7 45.32 -15.54 -6.13
CA ARG A 7 44.35 -16.35 -5.37
C ARG A 7 43.02 -15.61 -5.43
N LEU A 8 42.16 -16.00 -6.39
CA LEU A 8 40.68 -16.08 -6.30
C LEU A 8 39.94 -16.03 -7.65
N THR A 9 40.58 -16.34 -8.79
CA THR A 9 39.84 -16.67 -10.02
C THR A 9 40.44 -17.88 -10.73
N ARG A 10 40.01 -19.09 -10.31
CA ARG A 10 40.00 -20.29 -11.15
C ARG A 10 38.60 -20.89 -11.10
N ARG A 11 38.09 -21.22 -12.30
CA ARG A 11 36.80 -21.85 -12.66
C ARG A 11 35.64 -20.84 -12.69
N ALA A 12 34.94 -20.61 -13.79
CA ALA A 12 34.78 -21.42 -14.99
C ALA A 12 34.44 -20.56 -16.22
N PHE A 13 34.73 -21.17 -17.38
CA PHE A 13 34.37 -20.79 -18.75
C PHE A 13 35.16 -19.68 -19.44
N ALA A 14 36.22 -20.15 -20.12
CA ALA A 14 36.81 -19.54 -21.30
C ALA A 14 35.86 -19.68 -22.51
N GLY A 15 35.88 -18.67 -23.39
CA GLY A 15 35.17 -18.70 -24.67
C GLY A 15 35.18 -17.37 -25.42
N SER A 16 36.39 -16.90 -25.79
CA SER A 16 36.71 -16.06 -26.96
C SER A 16 35.76 -14.92 -27.39
N MET A 17 36.18 -13.68 -27.14
CA MET A 17 35.95 -12.54 -28.05
C MET A 17 36.85 -12.65 -29.30
N PRO A 18 36.46 -11.99 -30.41
CA PRO A 18 37.26 -10.85 -30.84
C PRO A 18 36.47 -9.55 -30.83
N LEU A 19 37.15 -8.49 -30.38
CA LEU A 19 36.74 -7.11 -30.39
C LEU A 19 36.79 -6.54 -31.82
N ASP A 20 35.68 -6.00 -32.31
CA ASP A 20 35.71 -4.88 -33.25
C ASP A 20 35.35 -3.60 -32.49
N ASN A 21 36.16 -2.58 -32.72
CA ASN A 21 36.31 -1.39 -31.92
C ASN A 21 35.86 -0.20 -32.77
N SER A 22 34.58 0.18 -32.70
CA SER A 22 34.14 1.47 -33.21
C SER A 22 32.98 2.06 -32.40
N ARG A 23 33.34 3.09 -31.63
CA ARG A 23 32.56 4.26 -31.18
C ARG A 23 31.03 4.06 -31.06
N SER A 24 30.54 4.08 -29.82
CA SER A 24 29.24 4.68 -29.50
C SER A 24 29.17 5.12 -28.04
N THR A 25 28.47 6.23 -27.86
CA THR A 25 28.13 6.96 -26.64
C THR A 25 27.90 6.10 -25.40
N CYS A 26 28.51 6.51 -24.28
CA CYS A 26 28.39 5.89 -22.97
C CYS A 26 26.95 6.05 -22.43
N ASP A 27 26.10 5.09 -22.77
CA ASP A 27 24.78 4.86 -22.17
C ASP A 27 25.01 4.13 -20.83
N TYR A 28 25.21 4.88 -19.74
CA TYR A 28 25.26 4.30 -18.39
C TYR A 28 23.83 3.89 -17.99
N ARG A 29 23.39 2.72 -18.47
CA ARG A 29 22.23 2.02 -17.93
C ARG A 29 22.58 1.54 -16.53
N TYR A 30 22.16 2.30 -15.52
CA TYR A 30 21.96 1.75 -14.20
C TYR A 30 20.81 0.75 -14.31
N ASP A 31 21.12 -0.55 -14.30
CA ASP A 31 20.14 -1.60 -14.06
C ASP A 31 19.55 -1.38 -12.66
N VAL A 32 18.42 -0.70 -12.60
CA VAL A 32 17.63 -0.52 -11.38
C VAL A 32 17.06 -1.89 -11.03
N PRO A 33 17.33 -2.43 -9.83
CA PRO A 33 16.70 -3.68 -9.40
C PRO A 33 15.17 -3.49 -9.40
N PRO A 34 14.38 -4.49 -9.84
CA PRO A 34 12.93 -4.37 -9.90
C PRO A 34 12.37 -4.00 -8.53
N ILE A 35 11.40 -3.08 -8.52
CA ILE A 35 10.64 -2.69 -7.33
C ILE A 35 10.07 -3.98 -6.72
N ARG A 36 10.48 -4.31 -5.50
CA ARG A 36 9.87 -5.42 -4.75
C ARG A 36 8.50 -4.96 -4.28
N LEU A 37 7.46 -5.41 -4.96
CA LEU A 37 6.09 -5.30 -4.49
C LEU A 37 5.96 -6.14 -3.22
N ILE A 38 5.71 -5.49 -2.09
CA ILE A 38 5.33 -6.17 -0.85
C ILE A 38 3.81 -6.27 -0.86
N TYR A 39 3.29 -7.48 -1.00
CA TYR A 39 1.84 -7.67 -0.89
C TYR A 39 1.40 -7.50 0.57
N PRO A 40 0.22 -6.91 0.84
CA PRO A 40 -0.30 -6.82 2.19
C PRO A 40 -0.74 -8.19 2.69
N VAL A 41 -0.54 -8.47 3.99
CA VAL A 41 -1.10 -9.67 4.61
C VAL A 41 -2.64 -9.56 4.59
N PRO A 42 -3.38 -10.62 4.23
CA PRO A 42 -4.85 -10.64 4.32
C PRO A 42 -5.37 -10.26 5.72
N ALA A 43 -6.50 -9.55 5.74
CA ALA A 43 -7.06 -8.96 6.96
C ALA A 43 -7.66 -9.98 7.93
N ASN A 44 -8.18 -11.09 7.41
CA ASN A 44 -8.84 -12.14 8.19
C ASN A 44 -8.41 -13.54 7.73
N GLU A 45 -8.74 -14.55 8.55
CA GLU A 45 -8.33 -15.94 8.32
C GLU A 45 -8.90 -16.52 7.03
N GLN A 46 -10.15 -16.18 6.68
CA GLN A 46 -10.81 -16.68 5.48
C GLN A 46 -10.12 -16.18 4.20
N ASP A 47 -9.82 -14.88 4.13
CA ASP A 47 -9.08 -14.30 3.02
C ASP A 47 -7.67 -14.88 2.92
N PHE A 48 -7.04 -15.17 4.07
CA PHE A 48 -5.73 -15.81 4.11
C PHE A 48 -5.76 -17.26 3.58
N GLU A 49 -6.77 -18.03 3.95
CA GLU A 49 -6.99 -19.39 3.45
C GLU A 49 -7.25 -19.41 1.94
N GLU A 50 -8.09 -18.50 1.44
CA GLU A 50 -8.36 -18.38 -0.01
C GLU A 50 -7.11 -17.99 -0.80
N LEU A 51 -6.30 -17.04 -0.30
CA LEU A 51 -5.01 -16.68 -0.92
C LEU A 51 -4.07 -17.89 -0.99
N CYS A 52 -3.95 -18.62 0.12
CA CYS A 52 -3.10 -19.80 0.21
C CYS A 52 -3.57 -20.90 -0.75
N LEU A 53 -4.88 -21.10 -0.87
CA LEU A 53 -5.48 -22.05 -1.80
C LEU A 53 -5.12 -21.72 -3.26
N GLN A 54 -5.38 -20.47 -3.70
CA GLN A 54 -5.07 -20.06 -5.07
C GLN A 54 -3.57 -20.16 -5.37
N LEU A 55 -2.74 -19.83 -4.39
CA LEU A 55 -1.29 -19.94 -4.52
C LEU A 55 -0.81 -21.39 -4.65
N LEU A 56 -1.32 -22.30 -3.81
CA LEU A 56 -0.94 -23.71 -3.87
C LEU A 56 -1.43 -24.40 -5.15
N ARG A 57 -2.63 -24.04 -5.65
CA ARG A 57 -3.13 -24.57 -6.93
C ARG A 57 -2.13 -24.36 -8.07
N VAL A 58 -1.53 -23.17 -8.12
CA VAL A 58 -0.53 -22.82 -9.13
C VAL A 58 0.85 -23.39 -8.77
N HIS A 59 1.29 -23.22 -7.54
CA HIS A 59 2.64 -23.61 -7.12
C HIS A 59 2.86 -25.13 -7.20
N CYS A 60 1.86 -25.92 -6.85
CA CYS A 60 1.91 -27.38 -6.90
C CYS A 60 1.38 -27.97 -8.21
N ASN A 61 0.86 -27.13 -9.13
CA ASN A 61 0.14 -27.55 -10.32
C ASN A 61 -1.03 -28.50 -9.99
N ARG A 62 -1.83 -28.14 -8.98
CA ARG A 62 -2.96 -28.92 -8.45
C ARG A 62 -4.25 -28.11 -8.45
N PRO A 63 -5.00 -28.09 -9.58
CA PRO A 63 -6.22 -27.28 -9.68
C PRO A 63 -7.36 -27.77 -8.78
N HIS A 64 -7.33 -29.04 -8.38
CA HIS A 64 -8.36 -29.68 -7.55
C HIS A 64 -8.20 -29.48 -6.04
N LEU A 65 -7.18 -28.76 -5.58
CA LEU A 65 -7.11 -28.36 -4.17
C LEU A 65 -8.37 -27.57 -3.78
N GLU A 66 -8.90 -27.80 -2.59
CA GLU A 66 -10.10 -27.16 -2.07
C GLU A 66 -9.95 -26.85 -0.56
N LEU A 67 -10.75 -25.91 -0.04
CA LEU A 67 -10.86 -25.68 1.40
C LEU A 67 -11.52 -26.88 2.09
N TYR A 68 -10.95 -27.34 3.19
CA TYR A 68 -11.32 -28.57 3.89
C TYR A 68 -12.03 -28.28 5.23
N GLY A 69 -13.33 -28.62 5.29
CA GLY A 69 -14.17 -28.58 6.49
C GLY A 69 -14.81 -27.20 6.80
N HIS A 70 -15.98 -27.20 7.45
CA HIS A 70 -16.65 -26.00 7.98
C HIS A 70 -16.28 -25.76 9.45
N ARG A 71 -16.31 -24.50 9.89
CA ARG A 71 -16.10 -24.12 11.31
C ARG A 71 -17.02 -24.94 12.22
N GLY A 72 -16.44 -25.79 13.07
CA GLY A 72 -17.14 -26.57 14.10
C GLY A 72 -16.98 -28.09 14.03
N GLU A 73 -16.46 -28.63 12.92
CA GLU A 73 -16.07 -30.05 12.84
C GLU A 73 -14.61 -30.24 13.25
N SER A 74 -14.26 -31.42 13.79
CA SER A 74 -12.89 -31.71 14.22
C SER A 74 -11.96 -31.82 13.00
N GLN A 75 -11.46 -30.67 12.54
CA GLN A 75 -10.51 -30.58 11.45
C GLN A 75 -9.21 -31.26 11.89
N SER A 76 -8.73 -32.25 11.13
CA SER A 76 -7.46 -32.97 11.37
C SER A 76 -6.22 -32.08 11.15
N GLY A 77 -6.27 -30.79 11.49
CA GLY A 77 -5.18 -29.83 11.28
C GLY A 77 -4.88 -29.57 9.80
N VAL A 78 -5.91 -29.58 8.96
CA VAL A 78 -5.82 -29.37 7.50
C VAL A 78 -6.96 -28.45 7.09
N ASP A 79 -6.64 -27.30 6.52
CA ASP A 79 -7.59 -26.31 6.01
C ASP A 79 -7.71 -26.38 4.48
N ILE A 80 -6.71 -26.94 3.78
CA ILE A 80 -6.71 -27.14 2.32
C ILE A 80 -6.34 -28.59 2.04
N PHE A 81 -7.09 -29.26 1.16
CA PHE A 81 -6.85 -30.67 0.81
C PHE A 81 -7.11 -30.94 -0.68
N ASP A 82 -6.40 -31.92 -1.24
CA ASP A 82 -6.63 -32.42 -2.60
C ASP A 82 -7.48 -33.71 -2.56
N PRO A 83 -8.80 -33.64 -2.83
CA PRO A 83 -9.68 -34.80 -2.82
C PRO A 83 -9.54 -35.68 -4.08
N SER A 84 -8.75 -35.28 -5.09
CA SER A 84 -8.63 -36.03 -6.34
C SER A 84 -8.01 -37.43 -6.19
N GLY A 85 -7.26 -37.64 -5.10
CA GLY A 85 -6.48 -38.86 -4.87
C GLY A 85 -5.22 -38.97 -5.74
N GLU A 86 -4.89 -37.95 -6.53
CA GLU A 86 -3.67 -37.90 -7.33
C GLU A 86 -2.44 -37.72 -6.43
N ARG A 87 -1.40 -38.55 -6.60
CA ARG A 87 -0.15 -38.40 -5.83
C ARG A 87 0.77 -37.32 -6.44
N PRO A 88 1.51 -36.53 -5.63
CA PRO A 88 1.49 -36.54 -4.17
C PRO A 88 0.15 -36.02 -3.62
N ILE A 89 -0.37 -36.66 -2.58
CA ILE A 89 -1.54 -36.18 -1.82
C ILE A 89 -1.10 -34.96 -1.01
N ILE A 90 -1.71 -33.81 -1.28
CA ILE A 90 -1.34 -32.53 -0.69
C ILE A 90 -2.38 -32.09 0.34
N GLY A 91 -1.89 -31.62 1.49
CA GLY A 91 -2.68 -30.90 2.48
C GLY A 91 -1.96 -29.66 2.97
N ALA A 92 -2.69 -28.68 3.47
CA ALA A 92 -2.11 -27.50 4.10
C ALA A 92 -2.90 -27.02 5.32
N GLN A 93 -2.20 -26.41 6.27
CA GLN A 93 -2.78 -25.61 7.35
C GLN A 93 -2.36 -24.16 7.16
N CYS A 94 -3.33 -23.27 7.24
CA CYS A 94 -3.20 -21.82 7.20
C CYS A 94 -3.26 -21.25 8.62
N LYS A 95 -2.34 -20.35 8.96
CA LYS A 95 -2.35 -19.62 10.24
C LYS A 95 -2.05 -18.14 10.03
N LEU A 96 -3.09 -17.32 10.13
CA LEU A 96 -2.95 -15.87 10.21
C LEU A 96 -2.43 -15.45 11.59
N ARG A 97 -1.41 -14.61 11.61
CA ARG A 97 -0.73 -14.10 12.80
C ARG A 97 -0.48 -12.60 12.65
N GLY A 98 -0.52 -11.88 13.77
CA GLY A 98 -0.15 -10.46 13.81
C GLY A 98 1.33 -10.22 13.49
N PRO A 99 1.68 -8.99 13.08
CA PRO A 99 3.06 -8.61 12.77
C PRO A 99 3.97 -8.91 13.96
N LEU A 100 5.18 -9.43 13.69
CA LEU A 100 6.22 -9.81 14.68
C LEU A 100 5.99 -11.14 15.42
N LYS A 101 4.86 -11.83 15.25
CA LYS A 101 4.70 -13.17 15.83
C LYS A 101 5.52 -14.21 15.05
N SER A 102 6.06 -15.20 15.76
CA SER A 102 6.80 -16.33 15.21
C SER A 102 6.11 -17.65 15.56
N LEU A 103 6.37 -18.70 14.77
CA LEU A 103 5.91 -20.06 15.05
C LEU A 103 6.88 -20.77 15.98
N ARG A 104 6.38 -21.31 17.09
CA ARG A 104 7.16 -22.12 18.02
C ARG A 104 7.20 -23.58 17.58
N ARG A 105 8.27 -24.29 17.93
CA ARG A 105 8.43 -25.74 17.67
C ARG A 105 7.21 -26.55 18.11
N ALA A 106 6.72 -26.32 19.33
CA ALA A 106 5.58 -27.05 19.89
C ALA A 106 4.28 -26.85 19.07
N GLU A 107 4.10 -25.69 18.44
CA GLU A 107 2.95 -25.44 17.57
C GLU A 107 3.09 -26.24 16.27
N ILE A 108 4.28 -26.23 15.66
CA ILE A 108 4.58 -27.04 14.46
C ILE A 108 4.35 -28.53 14.75
N ASP A 109 4.86 -29.05 15.88
CA ASP A 109 4.67 -30.44 16.28
C ASP A 109 3.18 -30.78 16.51
N ALA A 110 2.38 -29.83 16.99
CA ALA A 110 0.95 -30.02 17.20
C ALA A 110 0.18 -30.09 15.87
N GLU A 111 0.48 -29.20 14.91
CA GLU A 111 -0.12 -29.25 13.57
C GLU A 111 0.24 -30.56 12.85
N VAL A 112 1.52 -30.92 12.86
CA VAL A 112 2.01 -32.14 12.20
C VAL A 112 1.37 -33.40 12.80
N ARG A 113 1.21 -33.46 14.13
CA ARG A 113 0.51 -34.60 14.77
C ARG A 113 -0.95 -34.71 14.37
N ARG A 114 -1.65 -33.59 14.18
CA ARG A 114 -3.03 -33.60 13.69
C ARG A 114 -3.10 -34.07 12.23
N ALA A 115 -2.24 -33.54 11.36
CA ALA A 115 -2.23 -33.91 9.95
C ALA A 115 -1.95 -35.41 9.71
N ARG A 116 -1.26 -36.10 10.63
CA ARG A 116 -1.04 -37.56 10.59
C ARG A 116 -2.31 -38.39 10.71
N THR A 117 -3.41 -37.84 11.22
CA THR A 117 -4.68 -38.56 11.35
C THR A 117 -5.54 -38.46 10.09
N LEU A 118 -5.14 -37.65 9.11
CA LEU A 118 -5.87 -37.50 7.85
C LEU A 118 -5.85 -38.81 7.05
N THR A 119 -7.01 -39.17 6.51
CA THR A 119 -7.17 -40.30 5.58
C THR A 119 -7.79 -39.78 4.28
N PRO A 120 -7.17 -40.01 3.11
CA PRO A 120 -5.91 -40.74 2.88
C PRO A 120 -4.68 -40.02 3.46
N SER A 121 -3.61 -40.79 3.69
CA SER A 121 -2.34 -40.26 4.20
C SER A 121 -1.72 -39.27 3.22
N LEU A 122 -1.28 -38.12 3.72
CA LEU A 122 -0.59 -37.11 2.91
C LEU A 122 0.75 -37.64 2.39
N ASP A 123 1.20 -37.06 1.27
CA ASP A 123 2.59 -37.14 0.78
C ASP A 123 3.33 -35.81 1.05
N THR A 124 2.61 -34.67 0.98
CA THR A 124 3.16 -33.34 1.28
C THR A 124 2.19 -32.54 2.14
N TYR A 125 2.73 -31.91 3.19
CA TYR A 125 1.98 -31.06 4.12
C TYR A 125 2.59 -29.66 4.20
N PHE A 126 1.81 -28.64 3.85
CA PHE A 126 2.22 -27.25 3.95
C PHE A 126 1.74 -26.61 5.24
N ILE A 127 2.63 -25.90 5.93
CA ILE A 127 2.26 -24.98 7.00
C ILE A 127 2.43 -23.57 6.43
N MET A 128 1.32 -22.90 6.13
CA MET A 128 1.28 -21.57 5.56
C MET A 128 0.93 -20.55 6.64
N THR A 129 1.72 -19.48 6.76
CA THR A 129 1.56 -18.51 7.85
C THR A 129 2.00 -17.11 7.48
N SER A 130 1.31 -16.10 8.04
CA SER A 130 1.77 -14.71 7.96
C SER A 130 2.89 -14.37 8.97
N ALA A 131 3.35 -15.34 9.77
CA ALA A 131 4.42 -15.16 10.74
C ALA A 131 5.78 -14.85 10.09
N LYS A 132 6.65 -14.17 10.84
CA LYS A 132 8.03 -13.88 10.40
C LYS A 132 8.87 -15.17 10.39
N ARG A 133 9.79 -15.23 9.43
CA ARG A 133 10.84 -16.26 9.37
C ARG A 133 11.74 -16.24 10.62
N THR A 134 11.97 -17.41 11.20
CA THR A 134 12.93 -17.64 12.28
C THR A 134 13.77 -18.89 12.01
N ALA A 135 15.04 -18.91 12.44
CA ALA A 135 15.91 -20.07 12.30
C ALA A 135 15.32 -21.31 13.00
N GLY A 136 14.85 -21.14 14.24
CA GLY A 136 14.27 -22.23 15.03
C GLY A 136 13.04 -22.90 14.40
N ALA A 137 12.20 -22.16 13.65
CA ALA A 137 11.05 -22.77 12.95
C ALA A 137 11.49 -23.62 11.74
N TYR A 138 12.54 -23.20 11.02
CA TYR A 138 13.09 -23.98 9.91
C TYR A 138 13.87 -25.20 10.41
N GLU A 139 14.67 -25.05 11.46
CA GLU A 139 15.37 -26.16 12.12
C GLU A 139 14.39 -27.20 12.67
N ALA A 140 13.27 -26.74 13.24
CA ALA A 140 12.18 -27.60 13.68
C ALA A 140 11.63 -28.48 12.54
N VAL A 141 11.29 -27.86 11.41
CA VAL A 141 10.76 -28.55 10.23
C VAL A 141 11.81 -29.49 9.62
N ALA A 142 13.08 -29.09 9.59
CA ALA A 142 14.17 -29.93 9.10
C ALA A 142 14.35 -31.18 9.97
N ALA A 143 14.30 -31.05 11.30
CA ALA A 143 14.36 -32.18 12.21
C ALA A 143 13.17 -33.13 12.03
N LEU A 144 11.94 -32.60 11.94
CA LEU A 144 10.74 -33.40 11.69
C LEU A 144 10.79 -34.14 10.35
N ASN A 145 11.23 -33.48 9.28
CA ASN A 145 11.39 -34.12 7.98
C ASN A 145 12.39 -35.28 8.02
N LYS A 146 13.49 -35.14 8.77
CA LYS A 146 14.46 -36.23 8.96
C LYS A 146 13.81 -37.44 9.65
N GLU A 147 12.99 -37.22 10.67
CA GLU A 147 12.24 -38.27 11.37
C GLU A 147 11.16 -38.91 10.48
N HIS A 148 10.46 -38.08 9.69
CA HIS A 148 9.41 -38.52 8.77
C HIS A 148 9.94 -39.41 7.66
N ILE A 149 11.13 -39.11 7.11
CA ILE A 149 11.80 -39.97 6.12
C ILE A 149 12.04 -41.36 6.70
N ALA A 150 12.53 -41.47 7.94
CA ALA A 150 12.77 -42.76 8.59
C ALA A 150 11.49 -43.57 8.84
N GLN A 151 10.33 -42.90 8.94
CA GLN A 151 9.02 -43.50 9.19
C GLN A 151 8.16 -43.62 7.92
N SER A 152 8.68 -43.26 6.75
CA SER A 152 7.91 -43.20 5.49
C SER A 152 6.64 -42.35 5.59
N LEU A 153 6.75 -41.18 6.23
CA LEU A 153 5.67 -40.20 6.37
C LEU A 153 5.82 -39.04 5.37
N PHE A 154 4.79 -38.20 5.29
CA PHE A 154 4.76 -37.01 4.44
C PHE A 154 5.90 -36.03 4.71
N GLN A 155 6.29 -35.29 3.67
CA GLN A 155 7.19 -34.16 3.78
C GLN A 155 6.45 -32.90 4.28
N ILE A 156 7.07 -32.17 5.19
CA ILE A 156 6.58 -30.90 5.74
C ILE A 156 7.27 -29.73 5.01
N GLN A 157 6.49 -28.74 4.56
CA GLN A 157 6.99 -27.50 3.98
C GLN A 157 6.45 -26.28 4.74
N LEU A 158 7.34 -25.40 5.20
CA LEU A 158 6.96 -24.16 5.89
C LEU A 158 6.97 -22.99 4.91
N MET A 159 5.82 -22.33 4.74
CA MET A 159 5.66 -21.10 3.97
C MET A 159 5.32 -19.93 4.90
N THR A 160 6.35 -19.19 5.30
CA THR A 160 6.20 -17.91 6.01
C THR A 160 5.73 -16.81 5.06
N TRP A 161 5.33 -15.64 5.60
CA TRP A 161 4.89 -14.54 4.76
C TRP A 161 5.93 -14.13 3.72
N GLU A 162 7.20 -14.08 4.12
CA GLU A 162 8.32 -13.79 3.23
C GLU A 162 8.35 -14.75 2.03
N ARG A 163 8.06 -16.04 2.24
CA ARG A 163 8.02 -17.02 1.16
C ARG A 163 6.75 -16.90 0.31
N ILE A 164 5.61 -16.66 0.94
CA ILE A 164 4.32 -16.44 0.27
C ILE A 164 4.44 -15.21 -0.66
N ASP A 165 4.96 -14.09 -0.15
CA ASP A 165 5.19 -12.85 -0.89
C ASP A 165 6.12 -13.07 -2.10
N GLN A 166 7.22 -13.82 -1.93
CA GLN A 166 8.10 -14.21 -3.05
C GLN A 166 7.36 -15.02 -4.11
N LEU A 167 6.51 -15.96 -3.71
CA LEU A 167 5.72 -16.76 -4.64
C LEU A 167 4.64 -15.91 -5.34
N LEU A 168 4.06 -14.93 -4.66
CA LEU A 168 3.12 -13.97 -5.27
C LEU A 168 3.81 -13.07 -6.30
N GLN A 169 5.05 -12.68 -6.05
CA GLN A 169 5.88 -12.00 -7.05
C GLN A 169 6.22 -12.93 -8.24
N GLN A 170 6.42 -14.22 -7.99
CA GLN A 170 6.67 -15.22 -9.04
C GLN A 170 5.42 -15.57 -9.85
N TYR A 171 4.24 -15.53 -9.22
CA TYR A 171 2.95 -15.84 -9.83
C TYR A 171 2.04 -14.61 -9.80
N PRO A 172 2.38 -13.55 -10.56
CA PRO A 172 1.65 -12.29 -10.51
C PRO A 172 0.18 -12.45 -10.93
N HIS A 173 -0.19 -13.49 -11.68
CA HIS A 173 -1.59 -13.77 -12.00
C HIS A 173 -2.43 -14.24 -10.81
N VAL A 174 -1.82 -14.89 -9.80
CA VAL A 174 -2.49 -15.26 -8.54
C VAL A 174 -2.68 -14.04 -7.68
N ALA A 175 -1.61 -13.27 -7.49
CA ALA A 175 -1.65 -12.00 -6.78
C ALA A 175 -2.66 -11.06 -7.43
N ASN A 176 -2.63 -10.96 -8.76
CA ASN A 176 -3.61 -10.23 -9.52
C ASN A 176 -4.98 -10.87 -9.34
N SER A 177 -5.25 -12.15 -9.51
CA SER A 177 -6.61 -12.68 -9.27
C SER A 177 -7.16 -12.32 -7.88
N PHE A 178 -6.36 -12.47 -6.84
CA PHE A 178 -6.76 -12.21 -5.46
C PHE A 178 -6.91 -10.71 -5.15
N TYR A 179 -5.86 -9.91 -5.40
CA TYR A 179 -5.87 -8.46 -5.18
C TYR A 179 -6.58 -7.67 -6.29
N LYS A 180 -6.81 -8.26 -7.47
CA LYS A 180 -7.66 -7.74 -8.55
C LYS A 180 -9.11 -8.15 -8.36
N THR A 181 -9.47 -9.18 -7.61
CA THR A 181 -10.88 -9.33 -7.17
C THR A 181 -11.22 -8.18 -6.23
N LEU A 182 -10.26 -7.79 -5.37
CA LEU A 182 -10.31 -6.53 -4.63
C LEU A 182 -10.27 -5.29 -5.57
N SER A 183 -9.63 -5.36 -6.75
CA SER A 183 -9.57 -4.27 -7.76
C SER A 183 -10.66 -4.25 -8.86
N GLY A 184 -11.40 -5.33 -9.05
CA GLY A 184 -12.52 -5.48 -9.99
C GLY A 184 -13.79 -4.95 -9.34
N GLU A 185 -13.87 -5.13 -8.03
CA GLU A 185 -14.57 -4.17 -7.19
C GLU A 185 -14.01 -2.76 -7.36
N SER A 186 -12.69 -2.46 -7.40
CA SER A 186 -12.21 -1.08 -7.64
C SER A 186 -12.68 -0.41 -8.94
N ILE A 187 -13.12 -1.11 -9.99
CA ILE A 187 -13.73 -0.47 -11.19
C ILE A 187 -15.23 -0.19 -10.97
N ARG A 188 -15.98 -1.11 -10.35
CA ARG A 188 -17.38 -0.89 -9.96
C ARG A 188 -17.50 0.14 -8.83
N ARG A 189 -16.60 0.04 -7.86
CA ARG A 189 -16.34 1.03 -6.82
C ARG A 189 -15.84 2.32 -7.43
N LEU A 190 -15.00 2.36 -8.47
CA LEU A 190 -14.64 3.64 -9.10
C LEU A 190 -15.90 4.46 -9.46
N GLU A 191 -16.96 3.83 -9.96
CA GLU A 191 -18.25 4.50 -10.22
C GLU A 191 -18.96 4.94 -8.92
N ASP A 192 -18.96 4.12 -7.86
CA ASP A 192 -19.53 4.43 -6.54
C ASP A 192 -18.72 5.49 -5.76
N ASP A 193 -17.39 5.42 -5.80
CA ASP A 193 -16.39 6.33 -5.24
C ASP A 193 -16.45 7.68 -5.96
N ILE A 194 -16.69 7.66 -7.27
CA ILE A 194 -17.02 8.84 -8.06
C ILE A 194 -18.36 9.45 -7.61
N ALA A 195 -19.36 8.63 -7.25
CA ALA A 195 -20.63 9.12 -6.71
C ALA A 195 -20.46 9.69 -5.29
N ALA A 196 -19.63 9.09 -4.44
CA ALA A 196 -19.24 9.64 -3.14
C ALA A 196 -18.47 10.96 -3.31
N MET A 197 -17.57 11.03 -4.29
CA MET A 197 -16.90 12.27 -4.70
C MET A 197 -17.90 13.33 -5.17
N ARG A 198 -19.00 13.01 -5.89
CA ARG A 198 -20.08 13.98 -6.22
C ARG A 198 -20.61 14.67 -4.97
N GLN A 199 -21.03 13.85 -4.01
CA GLN A 199 -21.69 14.30 -2.80
C GLN A 199 -20.73 15.12 -1.92
N TRP A 200 -19.45 14.73 -1.89
CA TRP A 200 -18.43 15.50 -1.21
C TRP A 200 -18.08 16.81 -1.93
N MET A 201 -17.87 16.77 -3.25
CA MET A 201 -17.56 17.95 -4.08
C MET A 201 -18.63 19.04 -3.93
N SER A 202 -19.92 18.66 -3.87
CA SER A 202 -21.00 19.62 -3.64
C SER A 202 -20.94 20.23 -2.24
N THR A 203 -20.67 19.42 -1.21
CA THR A 203 -20.63 19.84 0.19
C THR A 203 -19.42 20.73 0.52
N VAL A 204 -18.26 20.43 -0.07
CA VAL A 204 -17.03 21.21 0.13
C VAL A 204 -17.03 22.47 -0.71
N GLY A 205 -17.59 22.44 -1.93
CA GLY A 205 -17.81 23.64 -2.73
C GLY A 205 -18.61 24.71 -1.97
N GLU A 206 -19.70 24.32 -1.30
CA GLU A 206 -20.52 25.22 -0.48
C GLU A 206 -19.77 25.79 0.74
N LYS A 207 -19.01 24.97 1.48
CA LYS A 207 -18.25 25.46 2.66
C LYS A 207 -17.06 26.32 2.30
N LEU A 208 -16.37 26.00 1.20
CA LEU A 208 -15.34 26.85 0.63
C LEU A 208 -15.93 28.23 0.31
N LEU A 209 -17.09 28.30 -0.36
CA LEU A 209 -17.79 29.56 -0.64
C LEU A 209 -18.16 30.34 0.63
N ILE A 210 -18.64 29.68 1.70
CA ILE A 210 -19.06 30.33 2.96
C ILE A 210 -17.86 30.87 3.78
N SER A 211 -16.71 30.20 3.77
CA SER A 211 -15.50 30.65 4.49
C SER A 211 -14.94 31.98 3.95
N THR A 212 -15.27 32.36 2.72
CA THR A 212 -14.91 33.68 2.15
C THR A 212 -15.83 34.82 2.58
N GLN A 213 -16.88 34.52 3.35
CA GLN A 213 -17.87 35.47 3.84
C GLN A 213 -18.00 35.40 5.37
N SER A 214 -16.96 35.84 6.09
CA SER A 214 -17.12 36.26 7.50
C SER A 214 -16.97 37.78 7.62
N PRO A 215 -17.72 38.43 8.53
CA PRO A 215 -18.00 39.86 8.46
C PRO A 215 -16.82 40.69 8.95
N VAL A 216 -16.29 41.54 8.07
CA VAL A 216 -15.40 42.62 8.49
C VAL A 216 -16.22 43.61 9.30
N THR A 217 -15.99 43.68 10.60
CA THR A 217 -16.48 44.76 11.46
C THR A 217 -15.81 46.07 11.00
N PRO A 218 -16.57 47.13 10.66
CA PRO A 218 -15.96 48.40 10.28
C PRO A 218 -15.51 49.14 11.54
N SER A 219 -14.21 49.17 11.81
CA SER A 219 -13.63 50.18 12.70
C SER A 219 -13.40 51.48 11.91
N ALA A 220 -13.82 52.58 12.51
CA ALA A 220 -14.04 53.87 11.89
C ALA A 220 -12.82 54.56 11.26
N SER A 221 -13.15 55.42 10.28
CA SER A 221 -12.49 56.66 9.84
C SER A 221 -11.09 56.60 9.21
N ILE A 222 -11.02 56.85 7.89
CA ILE A 222 -10.28 57.96 7.22
C ILE A 222 -10.69 57.98 5.71
N GLU A 223 -10.68 59.18 5.14
CA GLU A 223 -11.28 59.72 3.90
C GLU A 223 -11.08 58.99 2.54
N PRO A 224 -11.94 59.29 1.53
CA PRO A 224 -11.91 58.61 0.23
C PRO A 224 -10.94 59.29 -0.75
N THR A 225 -9.98 58.54 -1.28
CA THR A 225 -9.27 58.93 -2.50
C THR A 225 -9.60 57.93 -3.62
N ASN A 226 -10.24 58.45 -4.66
CA ASN A 226 -10.72 57.70 -5.82
C ASN A 226 -9.56 57.14 -6.65
N ALA A 227 -9.39 55.82 -6.62
CA ALA A 227 -8.79 55.04 -7.70
C ALA A 227 -9.49 53.66 -7.75
N PRO A 228 -9.94 53.16 -8.91
CA PRO A 228 -10.62 51.88 -8.96
C PRO A 228 -9.59 50.75 -8.82
N LEU A 229 -9.27 50.38 -7.57
CA LEU A 229 -8.63 49.11 -7.25
C LEU A 229 -9.66 48.01 -7.50
N ARG A 230 -9.60 47.44 -8.69
CA ARG A 230 -10.27 46.20 -9.10
C ARG A 230 -9.81 45.07 -8.16
N ARG A 231 -10.48 44.89 -7.02
CA ARG A 231 -10.29 43.74 -6.12
C ARG A 231 -10.60 42.48 -6.92
N LYS A 232 -9.56 41.74 -7.31
CA LYS A 232 -9.70 40.38 -7.82
C LYS A 232 -10.19 39.52 -6.65
N SER A 233 -11.47 39.14 -6.71
CA SER A 233 -12.01 38.03 -5.94
C SER A 233 -11.11 36.81 -6.16
N SER A 234 -10.56 36.26 -5.08
CA SER A 234 -9.85 34.99 -5.10
C SER A 234 -10.86 33.89 -5.42
N THR A 235 -10.71 33.29 -6.60
CA THR A 235 -11.65 32.32 -7.16
C THR A 235 -11.46 30.98 -6.45
N LEU A 236 -12.33 30.66 -5.50
CA LEU A 236 -12.33 29.38 -4.79
C LEU A 236 -13.05 28.29 -5.62
N GLY A 237 -12.45 27.11 -5.73
CA GLY A 237 -12.41 26.33 -6.97
C GLY A 237 -13.53 25.34 -7.30
N SER A 238 -13.69 25.15 -8.61
CA SER A 238 -14.40 24.02 -9.23
C SER A 238 -13.53 22.76 -9.16
N PHE A 239 -14.15 21.59 -9.04
CA PHE A 239 -13.49 20.27 -9.01
C PHE A 239 -13.43 19.58 -10.39
N GLY A 240 -13.87 20.25 -11.47
CA GLY A 240 -14.12 19.59 -12.76
C GLY A 240 -15.43 18.78 -12.74
N ASN A 241 -15.82 18.22 -13.90
CA ASN A 241 -16.96 17.29 -13.95
C ASN A 241 -16.45 15.84 -13.87
N ILE A 242 -17.33 14.90 -13.60
CA ILE A 242 -16.91 13.51 -13.33
C ILE A 242 -16.44 12.74 -14.54
N ALA A 243 -17.01 13.04 -15.70
CA ALA A 243 -16.50 12.47 -16.93
C ALA A 243 -15.03 12.88 -17.15
N ASP A 244 -14.64 14.09 -16.74
CA ASP A 244 -13.24 14.55 -16.76
C ASP A 244 -12.36 13.74 -15.80
N LEU A 245 -12.83 13.47 -14.58
CA LEU A 245 -12.11 12.63 -13.62
C LEU A 245 -11.88 11.23 -14.19
N GLU A 246 -12.93 10.53 -14.62
CA GLU A 246 -12.83 9.18 -15.19
C GLU A 246 -11.86 9.13 -16.37
N LEU A 247 -11.99 10.08 -17.30
CA LEU A 247 -11.16 10.15 -18.49
C LEU A 247 -9.69 10.34 -18.11
N ARG A 248 -9.40 11.31 -17.25
CA ARG A 248 -8.02 11.62 -16.81
C ARG A 248 -7.43 10.47 -16.00
N SER A 249 -8.20 9.83 -15.12
CA SER A 249 -7.77 8.64 -14.37
C SER A 249 -7.43 7.48 -15.31
N LYS A 250 -8.28 7.18 -16.29
CA LYS A 250 -8.01 6.16 -17.32
C LYS A 250 -6.76 6.48 -18.13
N MET A 251 -6.53 7.76 -18.47
CA MET A 251 -5.32 8.19 -19.16
C MET A 251 -4.06 7.99 -18.30
N LEU A 252 -4.09 8.30 -17.01
CA LEU A 252 -2.95 8.10 -16.11
C LEU A 252 -2.64 6.61 -15.93
N LEU A 253 -3.67 5.79 -15.70
CA LEU A 253 -3.52 4.34 -15.60
C LEU A 253 -2.99 3.74 -16.90
N GLY A 254 -3.46 4.21 -18.05
CA GLY A 254 -2.94 3.80 -19.36
C GLY A 254 -1.46 4.14 -19.55
N LYS A 255 -1.02 5.32 -19.11
CA LYS A 255 0.41 5.70 -19.13
C LYS A 255 1.25 4.79 -18.24
N LEU A 256 0.79 4.51 -17.02
CA LEU A 256 1.47 3.61 -16.09
C LEU A 256 1.55 2.17 -16.63
N ALA A 257 0.47 1.68 -17.23
CA ALA A 257 0.41 0.34 -17.80
C ALA A 257 1.28 0.18 -19.06
N ALA A 258 1.49 1.26 -19.82
CA ALA A 258 2.29 1.25 -21.03
C ALA A 258 3.81 1.31 -20.75
N ASP A 259 4.23 1.72 -19.55
CA ASP A 259 5.63 1.73 -19.16
C ASP A 259 5.97 0.42 -18.43
N GLU A 260 6.77 -0.45 -19.06
CA GLU A 260 7.15 -1.77 -18.49
C GLU A 260 7.78 -1.67 -17.09
N ARG A 261 8.45 -0.56 -16.77
CA ARG A 261 9.09 -0.35 -15.47
C ARG A 261 8.09 0.08 -14.40
N LEU A 262 7.03 0.79 -14.79
CA LEU A 262 6.02 1.32 -13.86
C LEU A 262 4.80 0.40 -13.76
N ALA A 263 4.46 -0.35 -14.81
CA ALA A 263 3.31 -1.24 -14.85
C ALA A 263 3.18 -2.15 -13.61
N PRO A 264 4.27 -2.68 -13.02
CA PRO A 264 4.16 -3.47 -11.79
C PRO A 264 3.51 -2.73 -10.61
N ILE A 265 3.59 -1.40 -10.53
CA ILE A 265 2.95 -0.62 -9.45
C ILE A 265 1.42 -0.79 -9.44
N LEU A 266 0.83 -1.10 -10.61
CA LEU A 266 -0.61 -1.34 -10.78
C LEU A 266 -1.06 -2.71 -10.27
N ASN A 267 -0.12 -3.60 -9.88
CA ASN A 267 -0.46 -4.86 -9.21
C ASN A 267 -0.80 -4.65 -7.73
N GLY A 268 -0.42 -3.50 -7.16
CA GLY A 268 -0.78 -3.10 -5.79
C GLY A 268 -2.11 -2.35 -5.73
N ALA A 269 -2.53 -1.97 -4.51
CA ALA A 269 -3.70 -1.13 -4.32
C ALA A 269 -3.44 0.29 -4.84
N TYR A 270 -4.38 0.82 -5.63
CA TYR A 270 -4.35 2.18 -6.13
C TYR A 270 -5.74 2.80 -6.16
N PHE A 271 -5.78 4.13 -5.99
CA PHE A 271 -7.02 4.89 -5.81
C PHE A 271 -6.97 6.18 -6.62
N PRO A 272 -7.82 6.33 -7.65
CA PRO A 272 -7.95 7.59 -8.36
C PRO A 272 -8.48 8.69 -7.44
N ILE A 273 -7.82 9.84 -7.37
CA ILE A 273 -8.29 10.96 -6.56
C ILE A 273 -8.35 12.24 -7.37
N CYS A 274 -9.21 13.17 -6.95
CA CYS A 274 -9.28 14.52 -7.50
C CYS A 274 -9.07 15.55 -6.40
N LEU A 275 -7.98 16.31 -6.49
CA LEU A 275 -7.76 17.46 -5.63
C LEU A 275 -8.40 18.72 -6.25
N PRO A 276 -9.03 19.59 -5.43
CA PRO A 276 -9.66 20.80 -5.94
C PRO A 276 -8.66 21.75 -6.55
N LYS A 277 -9.17 22.64 -7.41
CA LYS A 277 -8.46 23.89 -7.67
C LYS A 277 -8.44 24.73 -6.39
N CYS A 278 -7.28 25.03 -5.85
CA CYS A 278 -7.12 26.03 -4.80
C CYS A 278 -5.70 26.60 -4.75
N GLU A 279 -5.61 27.88 -4.43
CA GLU A 279 -4.36 28.51 -4.00
C GLU A 279 -4.19 28.26 -2.50
N ILE A 280 -3.04 27.71 -2.10
CA ILE A 280 -2.78 27.34 -0.71
C ILE A 280 -1.88 28.40 -0.09
N GLY A 281 -2.44 29.20 0.81
CA GLY A 281 -1.68 30.15 1.63
C GLY A 281 -1.02 29.47 2.83
N ASP A 282 -1.85 28.91 3.72
CA ASP A 282 -1.41 28.10 4.86
C ASP A 282 -1.94 26.67 4.70
N TYR A 283 -1.01 25.73 4.51
CA TYR A 283 -1.33 24.33 4.29
C TYR A 283 -1.96 23.68 5.53
N GLY A 284 -1.47 24.02 6.73
CA GLY A 284 -1.99 23.50 8.00
C GLY A 284 -3.40 24.02 8.29
N HIS A 285 -3.66 25.30 8.02
CA HIS A 285 -5.00 25.88 8.15
C HIS A 285 -6.01 25.20 7.23
N LEU A 286 -5.64 24.93 5.98
CA LEU A 286 -6.51 24.24 5.03
C LEU A 286 -6.82 22.80 5.49
N VAL A 287 -5.83 22.11 6.05
CA VAL A 287 -6.01 20.76 6.63
C VAL A 287 -7.00 20.79 7.80
N ASP A 288 -6.80 21.69 8.77
CA ASP A 288 -7.61 21.79 9.99
C ASP A 288 -9.07 22.18 9.70
N GLU A 289 -9.30 23.18 8.85
CA GLU A 289 -10.64 23.76 8.66
C GLU A 289 -11.48 23.01 7.62
N VAL A 290 -10.85 22.39 6.62
CA VAL A 290 -11.56 21.82 5.46
C VAL A 290 -11.43 20.31 5.41
N PHE A 291 -10.21 19.79 5.38
CA PHE A 291 -9.97 18.40 5.04
C PHE A 291 -10.20 17.44 6.22
N LEU A 292 -9.66 17.70 7.41
CA LEU A 292 -9.88 16.83 8.58
C LEU A 292 -11.36 16.74 9.00
N PRO A 293 -12.14 17.84 9.01
CA PRO A 293 -13.57 17.77 9.25
C PRO A 293 -14.31 16.95 8.19
N ALA A 294 -13.82 16.93 6.94
CA ALA A 294 -14.40 16.10 5.89
C ALA A 294 -14.06 14.61 6.07
N VAL A 295 -12.80 14.28 6.39
CA VAL A 295 -12.39 12.91 6.75
C VAL A 295 -13.22 12.39 7.91
N LYS A 296 -13.38 13.19 8.98
CA LYS A 296 -14.20 12.83 10.14
C LYS A 296 -15.63 12.46 9.75
N ARG A 297 -16.28 13.27 8.90
CA ARG A 297 -17.65 13.00 8.43
C ARG A 297 -17.74 11.70 7.62
N ALA A 298 -16.84 11.52 6.65
CA ALA A 298 -16.80 10.33 5.80
C ALA A 298 -16.57 9.06 6.64
N TYR A 299 -15.53 9.08 7.49
CA TYR A 299 -15.20 7.96 8.37
C TYR A 299 -16.35 7.58 9.31
N MET A 300 -16.97 8.56 9.97
CA MET A 300 -18.09 8.29 10.88
C MET A 300 -19.34 7.80 10.15
N ALA A 301 -19.59 8.26 8.92
CA ALA A 301 -20.69 7.76 8.09
C ALA A 301 -20.47 6.29 7.70
N THR A 302 -19.25 5.90 7.35
CA THR A 302 -18.90 4.53 6.94
C THR A 302 -18.89 3.55 8.12
N PHE A 303 -18.32 3.93 9.26
CA PHE A 303 -18.06 2.99 10.36
C PHE A 303 -18.99 3.14 11.57
N GLY A 304 -19.96 4.06 11.51
CA GLY A 304 -21.03 4.23 12.49
C GLY A 304 -20.53 4.55 13.91
N LYS A 305 -20.31 3.51 14.73
CA LYS A 305 -19.93 3.63 16.16
C LYS A 305 -18.45 3.94 16.38
N ARG A 306 -17.61 3.92 15.34
CA ARG A 306 -16.18 4.25 15.46
C ARG A 306 -15.97 5.75 15.58
N HIS A 307 -14.89 6.15 16.22
CA HIS A 307 -14.56 7.56 16.46
C HIS A 307 -13.40 8.04 15.60
N PHE A 308 -13.47 9.27 15.11
CA PHE A 308 -12.30 9.95 14.54
C PHE A 308 -11.64 10.78 15.64
N GLN A 309 -10.36 10.54 15.90
CA GLN A 309 -9.59 11.22 16.93
C GLN A 309 -8.48 12.05 16.30
N ASP A 310 -8.59 13.36 16.41
CA ASP A 310 -7.58 14.31 15.93
C ASP A 310 -6.71 14.79 17.08
N SER A 311 -5.48 14.30 17.15
CA SER A 311 -4.49 14.72 18.16
C SER A 311 -3.78 16.03 17.81
N MET A 312 -4.00 16.53 16.59
CA MET A 312 -3.37 17.70 15.99
C MET A 312 -4.29 18.92 15.91
N THR A 313 -5.56 18.77 16.29
CA THR A 313 -6.59 19.83 16.31
C THR A 313 -6.01 21.19 16.74
N GLY A 314 -6.04 22.16 15.82
CA GLY A 314 -5.65 23.56 16.07
C GLY A 314 -4.14 23.79 16.23
N LYS A 315 -3.30 22.79 15.92
CA LYS A 315 -1.84 22.90 16.01
C LYS A 315 -1.19 23.15 14.65
N LEU A 316 -1.88 22.91 13.54
CA LEU A 316 -1.23 22.86 12.22
C LEU A 316 -0.92 24.23 11.62
N HIS A 317 -1.71 25.25 11.96
CA HIS A 317 -1.59 26.61 11.44
C HIS A 317 -0.15 27.14 11.60
N GLY A 318 0.48 27.53 10.48
CA GLY A 318 1.84 28.05 10.41
C GLY A 318 2.96 27.09 10.81
N GLN A 319 2.65 25.84 11.15
CA GLN A 319 3.64 24.86 11.66
C GLN A 319 3.82 23.65 10.76
N LEU A 320 2.82 23.30 9.95
CA LEU A 320 2.94 22.21 8.98
C LEU A 320 3.64 22.68 7.71
N ALA A 321 4.80 22.09 7.41
CA ALA A 321 5.62 22.43 6.26
C ALA A 321 5.55 21.37 5.17
N ILE A 322 5.85 21.78 3.94
CA ILE A 322 6.09 20.86 2.83
C ILE A 322 7.53 20.37 2.89
N ALA A 323 7.73 19.05 2.77
CA ALA A 323 9.06 18.48 2.69
C ALA A 323 9.65 18.76 1.30
N SER A 324 10.80 19.42 1.23
CA SER A 324 11.43 19.84 -0.03
C SER A 324 11.75 18.69 -1.00
N GLU A 325 11.96 17.49 -0.47
CA GLU A 325 12.33 16.29 -1.20
C GLU A 325 11.11 15.51 -1.71
N SER A 326 9.90 15.96 -1.38
CA SER A 326 8.66 15.23 -1.63
C SER A 326 8.02 15.46 -2.99
N ARG A 327 8.38 16.55 -3.66
CA ARG A 327 7.72 17.06 -4.88
C ARG A 327 6.29 17.56 -4.66
N GLN A 328 5.82 17.73 -3.42
CA GLN A 328 4.47 18.23 -3.13
C GLN A 328 4.23 19.66 -3.63
N GLU A 329 5.28 20.46 -3.76
CA GLU A 329 5.24 21.77 -4.38
C GLU A 329 4.73 21.72 -5.84
N ILE A 330 5.00 20.63 -6.58
CA ILE A 330 4.48 20.42 -7.93
C ILE A 330 2.96 20.23 -7.89
N LEU A 331 2.47 19.43 -6.95
CA LEU A 331 1.04 19.21 -6.74
C LEU A 331 0.33 20.53 -6.38
N ILE A 332 0.88 21.27 -5.42
CA ILE A 332 0.34 22.57 -4.97
C ILE A 332 0.29 23.58 -6.12
N ALA A 333 1.36 23.68 -6.91
CA ALA A 333 1.39 24.56 -8.08
C ALA A 333 0.32 24.19 -9.12
N LYS A 334 0.09 22.89 -9.35
CA LYS A 334 -0.97 22.42 -10.24
C LYS A 334 -2.36 22.71 -9.70
N MET A 335 -2.59 22.54 -8.39
CA MET A 335 -3.85 22.87 -7.73
C MET A 335 -4.19 24.37 -7.83
N ALA A 336 -3.19 25.26 -7.82
CA ALA A 336 -3.42 26.69 -8.04
C ALA A 336 -3.99 26.99 -9.44
N ILE A 337 -3.61 26.19 -10.45
CA ILE A 337 -4.05 26.35 -11.84
C ILE A 337 -5.45 25.75 -12.02
N GLY A 338 -5.66 24.51 -11.58
CA GLY A 338 -6.88 23.75 -11.80
C GLY A 338 -6.96 22.46 -10.98
N PRO A 339 -8.07 21.70 -11.11
CA PRO A 339 -8.23 20.42 -10.43
C PRO A 339 -7.17 19.41 -10.87
N VAL A 340 -6.59 18.70 -9.89
CA VAL A 340 -5.54 17.72 -10.13
C VAL A 340 -6.10 16.32 -9.95
N VAL A 341 -6.13 15.56 -11.05
CA VAL A 341 -6.41 14.13 -11.01
C VAL A 341 -5.09 13.39 -10.81
N GLY A 342 -5.07 12.47 -9.85
CA GLY A 342 -3.93 11.62 -9.55
C GLY A 342 -4.34 10.19 -9.24
N ILE A 343 -3.36 9.28 -9.25
CA ILE A 343 -3.50 7.89 -8.81
C ILE A 343 -2.68 7.72 -7.54
N LEU A 344 -3.35 7.55 -6.40
CA LEU A 344 -2.71 7.31 -5.11
C LEU A 344 -2.35 5.82 -4.98
N PHE A 345 -1.14 5.54 -4.52
CA PHE A 345 -0.63 4.22 -4.15
C PHE A 345 -0.32 4.20 -2.64
N PRO A 346 -1.33 3.98 -1.78
CA PRO A 346 -1.20 4.17 -0.34
C PRO A 346 -0.25 3.18 0.33
N VAL A 347 0.10 2.09 -0.35
CA VAL A 347 0.94 1.01 0.21
C VAL A 347 2.19 0.71 -0.63
N ALA A 348 2.45 1.45 -1.70
CA ALA A 348 3.62 1.20 -2.57
C ALA A 348 4.97 1.31 -1.84
N LEU A 349 5.02 2.09 -0.76
CA LEU A 349 6.21 2.29 0.08
C LEU A 349 6.03 1.68 1.48
N GLN A 350 5.10 0.75 1.68
CA GLN A 350 4.86 0.15 2.99
C GLN A 350 6.14 -0.51 3.56
N GLY A 351 6.45 -0.22 4.81
CA GLY A 351 7.68 -0.67 5.48
C GLY A 351 8.90 0.23 5.29
N TYR A 352 8.83 1.23 4.42
CA TYR A 352 9.88 2.26 4.32
C TYR A 352 9.68 3.31 5.42
N SER A 353 10.80 3.84 5.92
CA SER A 353 10.76 5.07 6.72
C SER A 353 10.47 6.28 5.84
N VAL A 354 10.02 7.39 6.44
CA VAL A 354 9.80 8.64 5.71
C VAL A 354 11.09 9.13 5.08
N ARG A 355 12.21 9.03 5.81
CA ARG A 355 13.54 9.39 5.30
C ARG A 355 13.93 8.56 4.07
N ALA A 356 13.73 7.24 4.15
CA ALA A 356 14.00 6.36 3.01
C ALA A 356 13.09 6.68 1.83
N ALA A 357 11.80 6.97 2.05
CA ALA A 357 10.89 7.37 0.98
C ALA A 357 11.33 8.66 0.28
N ARG A 358 11.76 9.68 1.04
CA ARG A 358 12.30 10.95 0.51
C ARG A 358 13.62 10.78 -0.25
N GLU A 359 14.45 9.81 0.13
CA GLU A 359 15.64 9.45 -0.64
C GLU A 359 15.29 8.70 -1.95
N GLN A 360 14.33 7.77 -1.88
CA GLN A 360 13.99 6.89 -3.01
C GLN A 360 13.19 7.59 -4.10
N ILE A 361 12.37 8.60 -3.78
CA ILE A 361 11.53 9.28 -4.79
C ILE A 361 12.35 9.91 -5.93
N VAL A 362 13.62 10.26 -5.69
CA VAL A 362 14.53 10.77 -6.73
C VAL A 362 14.72 9.76 -7.87
N THR A 363 14.57 8.46 -7.60
CA THR A 363 14.67 7.39 -8.61
C THR A 363 13.40 7.23 -9.45
N LEU A 364 12.29 7.84 -9.03
CA LEU A 364 11.01 7.78 -9.72
C LEU A 364 10.84 8.96 -10.69
N PRO A 365 10.09 8.77 -11.79
CA PRO A 365 9.71 9.86 -12.70
C PRO A 365 9.11 11.05 -11.95
N GLU A 366 9.30 12.27 -12.47
CA GLU A 366 8.86 13.52 -11.83
C GLU A 366 7.34 13.60 -11.58
N GLN A 367 6.57 12.77 -12.27
CA GLN A 367 5.12 12.64 -12.07
C GLN A 367 4.77 11.98 -10.72
N PHE A 368 5.72 11.31 -10.07
CA PHE A 368 5.53 10.77 -8.73
C PHE A 368 5.89 11.82 -7.68
N VAL A 369 5.00 11.92 -6.70
CA VAL A 369 5.03 12.84 -5.55
C VAL A 369 4.80 12.01 -4.28
N LEU A 370 5.55 12.25 -3.20
CA LEU A 370 5.27 11.60 -1.92
C LEU A 370 3.96 12.13 -1.33
N SER A 371 3.16 11.25 -0.74
CA SER A 371 1.83 11.64 -0.26
C SER A 371 1.90 12.68 0.86
N GLY A 372 1.17 13.77 0.69
CA GLY A 372 0.96 14.81 1.68
C GLY A 372 -0.36 14.60 2.42
N VAL A 373 -0.70 15.55 3.29
CA VAL A 373 -1.94 15.45 4.08
C VAL A 373 -3.17 15.65 3.21
N LEU A 374 -3.12 16.55 2.21
CA LEU A 374 -4.28 16.84 1.37
C LEU A 374 -4.71 15.64 0.51
N ASP A 375 -3.79 15.03 -0.24
CA ASP A 375 -4.10 13.86 -1.07
C ASP A 375 -4.49 12.65 -0.22
N THR A 376 -3.84 12.44 0.93
CA THR A 376 -4.23 11.39 1.88
C THR A 376 -5.62 11.64 2.46
N CYS A 377 -5.97 12.89 2.80
CA CYS A 377 -7.32 13.25 3.25
C CYS A 377 -8.36 12.98 2.16
N VAL A 378 -8.11 13.39 0.90
CA VAL A 378 -9.04 13.12 -0.21
C VAL A 378 -9.26 11.62 -0.35
N ALA A 379 -8.20 10.83 -0.29
CA ALA A 379 -8.34 9.38 -0.36
C ALA A 379 -9.10 8.80 0.83
N MET A 380 -8.84 9.25 2.06
CA MET A 380 -9.59 8.83 3.25
C MET A 380 -11.08 9.22 3.21
N ILE A 381 -11.41 10.32 2.53
CA ILE A 381 -12.80 10.75 2.31
C ILE A 381 -13.51 9.84 1.30
N CYS A 382 -12.82 9.47 0.23
CA CYS A 382 -13.41 8.70 -0.87
C CYS A 382 -13.43 7.20 -0.56
N TYR A 383 -12.42 6.70 0.16
CA TYR A 383 -12.17 5.27 0.37
C TYR A 383 -11.98 4.89 1.86
N PRO A 384 -12.81 5.37 2.80
CA PRO A 384 -12.61 5.13 4.24
C PRO A 384 -12.70 3.63 4.59
N ASP A 385 -13.56 2.87 3.92
CA ASP A 385 -13.75 1.42 4.07
C ASP A 385 -12.55 0.58 3.61
N PHE A 386 -11.62 1.15 2.84
CA PHE A 386 -10.33 0.53 2.51
C PHE A 386 -9.22 1.02 3.41
N LEU A 387 -9.11 2.35 3.53
CA LEU A 387 -7.93 2.99 4.08
C LEU A 387 -7.95 3.14 5.60
N ALA A 388 -9.12 2.94 6.24
CA ALA A 388 -9.30 3.14 7.68
C ALA A 388 -9.88 1.92 8.41
N THR A 389 -9.72 0.72 7.85
CA THR A 389 -10.06 -0.54 8.55
C THR A 389 -9.05 -0.87 9.64
N ASP A 390 -9.40 -1.76 10.57
CA ASP A 390 -8.52 -2.15 11.69
C ASP A 390 -7.22 -2.83 11.24
N HIS A 391 -7.17 -3.28 10.00
CA HIS A 391 -6.03 -3.97 9.39
C HIS A 391 -5.29 -3.11 8.38
N ALA A 392 -5.81 -1.92 8.07
CA ALA A 392 -5.13 -0.99 7.17
C ALA A 392 -3.79 -0.54 7.77
N PRO A 393 -2.75 -0.33 6.95
CA PRO A 393 -1.53 0.27 7.44
C PRO A 393 -1.75 1.73 7.87
N THR A 394 -0.87 2.21 8.74
CA THR A 394 -0.76 3.63 9.06
C THR A 394 -0.28 4.39 7.84
N LEU A 395 -1.10 5.29 7.31
CA LEU A 395 -0.72 6.13 6.18
C LEU A 395 0.02 7.35 6.70
N VAL A 396 1.31 7.45 6.37
CA VAL A 396 2.19 8.54 6.79
C VAL A 396 2.29 9.55 5.66
N CYS A 397 2.00 10.82 5.95
CA CYS A 397 2.01 11.92 5.00
C CYS A 397 3.45 12.42 4.78
N SER A 398 4.29 11.57 4.18
CA SER A 398 5.73 11.79 3.99
C SER A 398 6.09 13.01 3.15
N GLY A 399 5.13 13.55 2.40
CA GLY A 399 5.25 14.80 1.66
C GLY A 399 5.18 16.06 2.52
N THR A 400 4.89 15.91 3.80
CA THR A 400 4.85 17.01 4.77
C THR A 400 5.79 16.74 5.94
N THR A 401 6.20 17.79 6.61
CA THR A 401 7.04 17.75 7.80
C THR A 401 6.34 18.51 8.92
N TRP A 402 6.19 17.84 10.06
CA TRP A 402 5.68 18.38 11.31
C TRP A 402 6.84 18.46 12.30
N GLN A 403 7.40 19.65 12.51
CA GLN A 403 8.66 19.80 13.26
C GLN A 403 9.81 18.99 12.62
N ALA A 404 11.04 19.08 13.13
CA ALA A 404 12.21 18.58 12.41
C ALA A 404 12.23 17.06 12.11
N ASP A 405 11.57 16.25 12.95
CA ASP A 405 11.74 14.78 12.91
C ASP A 405 10.42 14.00 12.79
N PHE A 406 9.29 14.67 12.56
CA PHE A 406 7.99 14.01 12.48
C PHE A 406 7.25 14.34 11.18
N SER A 407 6.42 13.39 10.76
CA SER A 407 5.38 13.57 9.74
C SER A 407 4.01 13.33 10.36
N LEU A 408 2.95 13.81 9.71
CA LEU A 408 1.59 13.50 10.14
C LEU A 408 1.16 12.14 9.58
N CYS A 409 0.24 11.45 10.26
CA CYS A 409 -0.26 10.16 9.81
C CYS A 409 -1.72 9.92 10.21
N PHE A 410 -2.34 9.00 9.47
CA PHE A 410 -3.61 8.39 9.83
C PHE A 410 -3.34 6.98 10.33
N HIS A 411 -3.52 6.77 11.63
CA HIS A 411 -3.32 5.49 12.31
C HIS A 411 -4.68 4.82 12.62
N PRO A 412 -5.04 3.76 11.88
CA PRO A 412 -6.24 3.00 12.16
C PRO A 412 -6.07 2.15 13.43
N GLY A 413 -7.10 2.12 14.27
CA GLY A 413 -7.20 1.27 15.45
C GLY A 413 -8.59 0.67 15.58
N SER A 414 -8.73 -0.34 16.45
CA SER A 414 -9.94 -1.17 16.56
C SER A 414 -11.26 -0.44 16.84
N LYS A 415 -11.19 0.81 17.33
CA LYS A 415 -12.35 1.65 17.64
C LYS A 415 -12.24 3.07 17.08
N SER A 416 -11.09 3.45 16.54
CA SER A 416 -10.86 4.81 16.08
C SER A 416 -9.88 4.92 14.92
N LEU A 417 -10.08 5.94 14.10
CA LEU A 417 -9.04 6.44 13.20
C LEU A 417 -8.38 7.63 13.88
N ASN A 418 -7.07 7.57 14.08
CA ASN A 418 -6.31 8.59 14.80
C ASN A 418 -5.50 9.40 13.80
N PHE A 419 -5.68 10.72 13.78
CA PHE A 419 -4.78 11.64 13.10
C PHE A 419 -3.74 12.14 14.12
N CYS A 420 -2.48 11.80 13.91
CA CYS A 420 -1.40 12.03 14.86
C CYS A 420 -0.03 12.16 14.18
N VAL A 421 1.05 12.15 14.96
CA VAL A 421 2.43 12.23 14.48
C VAL A 421 3.07 10.84 14.35
N ALA A 422 3.91 10.68 13.34
CA ALA A 422 4.80 9.55 13.14
C ALA A 422 6.25 10.05 13.09
N ASP A 423 7.14 9.36 13.79
CA ASP A 423 8.58 9.61 13.71
C ASP A 423 9.10 9.19 12.33
N GLU A 424 9.84 10.08 11.67
CA GLU A 424 10.31 9.89 10.30
C GLU A 424 11.32 8.75 10.14
N ALA A 425 11.92 8.27 11.23
CA ALA A 425 12.84 7.14 11.25
C ALA A 425 12.12 5.78 11.36
N ILE A 426 10.82 5.76 11.65
CA ILE A 426 10.06 4.51 11.82
C ILE A 426 9.94 3.78 10.48
N ALA A 427 10.52 2.58 10.40
CA ALA A 427 10.41 1.64 9.27
C ALA A 427 9.64 0.38 9.69
N LEU A 428 8.42 0.56 10.18
CA LEU A 428 7.56 -0.56 10.57
C LEU A 428 6.74 -1.04 9.37
N GLY A 429 6.62 -2.36 9.22
CA GLY A 429 5.80 -2.96 8.16
C GLY A 429 4.31 -2.59 8.22
N SER A 430 3.85 -1.96 9.30
CA SER A 430 2.49 -1.43 9.44
C SER A 430 2.38 0.07 9.09
N PHE A 431 3.43 0.70 8.57
CA PHE A 431 3.48 2.12 8.19
C PHE A 431 3.76 2.23 6.69
N SER A 432 3.13 3.18 6.02
CA SER A 432 3.39 3.46 4.60
C SER A 432 3.47 4.97 4.33
N PRO A 433 4.61 5.46 3.80
CA PRO A 433 4.81 6.85 3.38
C PRO A 433 3.88 7.37 2.26
N GLY A 434 3.13 6.49 1.59
CA GLY A 434 2.24 6.85 0.48
C GLY A 434 2.97 7.42 -0.74
N LEU A 435 2.36 7.26 -1.91
CA LEU A 435 2.90 7.75 -3.17
C LEU A 435 1.75 8.18 -4.08
N LEU A 436 1.89 9.30 -4.77
CA LEU A 436 0.89 9.85 -5.67
C LEU A 436 1.49 10.03 -7.07
N TYR A 437 0.83 9.47 -8.08
CA TYR A 437 1.16 9.74 -9.48
C TYR A 437 0.22 10.81 -10.04
N ILE A 438 0.75 11.95 -10.44
CA ILE A 438 0.00 13.06 -11.02
C ILE A 438 0.33 13.24 -12.49
N GLY A 439 -0.69 13.55 -13.30
CA GLY A 439 -0.50 13.84 -14.72
C GLY A 439 0.35 15.10 -14.95
N CYS A 440 1.14 15.08 -16.03
CA CYS A 440 1.85 16.25 -16.55
C CYS A 440 0.91 17.42 -16.82
#